data_AF-A0A7V2W1X8-F1
#
_entry.id   AF-A0A7V2W1X8-F1
#
_cell.length_a   1.000
_cell.length_b   1.000
_cell.length_c   1.000
_cell.angle_alpha   90.00
_cell.angle_beta   90.00
_cell.angle_gamma   90.00
#
_symmetry.space_group_name_H-M   'P 1'
#
loop_
_entity.id
_entity.type
_entity.pdbx_description
1 polymer ?
#
loop_
_entity_poly.entity_id
_entity_poly.type
_entity_poly.pdbx_seq_one_letter_code
_entity_poly.pdbx_strand_id
1 'polypeptide(L)'
;MAEKDKQETQIVKTEESKVDENQMAEQLYSNAGLDPVVEAGLKDYDEIIRSENKFINKVLGPRESDIKGYGEAVAKRVAYAVYALMNRQYGGKVGDLRSYILMLEEERNRANIRYDELMGRVIGILGEEYKQLRTDSKEFMEKLNATLGEDLKASKIDQKALAESLADIDGLRDQIAALENEKKQLIEKHQAETTELKKERREEVKSLNDDIKELQRSNENKLMTIQTQHVEEVKTLNTRIAELEASVKSLESENGKLNKNLEKLQAAYDSLNESVVQLAETIPATELGNKIGEELYTFVLKDSKVPDAVIKGVGQFIDFRRYLKMAAEKGVETATAQAKDKLHPPPPK
;
A
#
# COMPACT_ATOMS: atom_id res chain seq x y z
N MET A 1 23.37 9.45 14.26
CA MET A 1 22.69 10.29 13.26
C MET A 1 23.07 9.75 11.89
N ALA A 2 22.13 9.09 11.21
CA ALA A 2 22.29 8.65 9.83
C ALA A 2 21.04 9.14 9.09
N GLU A 3 21.22 10.19 8.29
CA GLU A 3 20.18 10.76 7.45
C GLU A 3 19.96 9.87 6.22
N LYS A 4 18.69 9.51 6.00
CA LYS A 4 18.21 8.79 4.82
C LYS A 4 17.90 9.80 3.73
N ASP A 5 18.66 9.77 2.65
CA ASP A 5 18.31 10.49 1.41
C ASP A 5 17.12 9.80 0.72
N LYS A 6 16.05 10.58 0.54
CA LYS A 6 14.90 10.24 -0.30
C LYS A 6 15.30 10.45 -1.76
N GLN A 7 15.26 9.38 -2.56
CA GLN A 7 15.28 9.49 -4.02
C GLN A 7 13.90 9.90 -4.51
N GLU A 8 13.75 11.19 -4.84
CA GLU A 8 12.61 11.68 -5.61
C GLU A 8 12.80 11.29 -7.09
N THR A 9 11.87 10.51 -7.62
CA THR A 9 11.77 10.22 -9.06
C THR A 9 11.44 11.49 -9.82
N GLN A 10 12.43 12.03 -10.53
CA GLN A 10 12.23 13.14 -11.47
C GLN A 10 11.28 12.72 -12.60
N ILE A 11 10.09 13.30 -12.61
CA ILE A 11 9.20 13.32 -13.77
C ILE A 11 9.83 14.26 -14.79
N VAL A 12 10.30 13.69 -15.91
CA VAL A 12 10.84 14.43 -17.05
C VAL A 12 9.73 15.34 -17.60
N LYS A 13 9.95 16.66 -17.53
CA LYS A 13 9.09 17.66 -18.16
C LYS A 13 9.19 17.54 -19.69
N THR A 14 8.04 17.40 -20.32
CA THR A 14 7.83 17.36 -21.76
C THR A 14 7.95 18.76 -22.36
N GLU A 15 8.97 18.98 -23.18
CA GLU A 15 8.95 20.01 -24.22
C GLU A 15 8.91 19.33 -25.59
N GLU A 16 7.90 19.72 -26.38
CA GLU A 16 7.71 19.59 -27.83
C GLU A 16 8.42 18.44 -28.57
N SER A 17 7.73 17.31 -28.69
CA SER A 17 8.12 16.18 -29.54
C SER A 17 8.17 16.58 -31.02
N LYS A 18 9.34 16.40 -31.64
CA LYS A 18 9.54 16.62 -33.09
C LYS A 18 8.77 15.54 -33.86
N VAL A 19 8.11 15.94 -34.96
CA VAL A 19 7.26 15.10 -35.83
C VAL A 19 7.92 13.77 -36.25
N ASP A 20 9.24 13.71 -36.32
CA ASP A 20 10.05 12.53 -36.66
C ASP A 20 9.96 11.40 -35.60
N GLU A 21 9.84 11.76 -34.32
CA GLU A 21 9.75 10.80 -33.22
C GLU A 21 8.41 10.04 -33.24
N ASN A 22 7.33 10.71 -33.64
CA ASN A 22 6.01 10.08 -33.75
C ASN A 22 5.95 9.06 -34.89
N GLN A 23 6.59 9.33 -36.03
CA GLN A 23 6.62 8.41 -37.16
C GLN A 23 7.44 7.16 -36.85
N MET A 24 8.59 7.32 -36.19
CA MET A 24 9.38 6.16 -35.74
C MET A 24 8.67 5.35 -34.66
N ALA A 25 8.02 6.01 -33.70
CA ALA A 25 7.26 5.32 -32.66
C ALA A 25 6.11 4.49 -33.25
N GLU A 26 5.45 5.00 -34.30
CA GLU A 26 4.38 4.29 -35.01
C GLU A 26 4.90 3.08 -35.79
N GLN A 27 6.02 3.20 -36.50
CA GLN A 27 6.67 2.07 -37.17
C GLN A 27 7.14 1.00 -36.17
N LEU A 28 7.71 1.40 -35.04
CA LEU A 28 8.15 0.47 -33.99
C LEU A 28 6.95 -0.22 -33.34
N TYR A 29 5.86 0.50 -33.09
CA TYR A 29 4.62 -0.06 -32.55
C TYR A 29 4.02 -1.12 -33.47
N SER A 30 3.92 -0.83 -34.77
CA SER A 30 3.42 -1.79 -35.76
C SER A 30 4.36 -2.99 -35.94
N ASN A 31 5.68 -2.77 -36.00
CA ASN A 31 6.67 -3.85 -36.19
C ASN A 31 6.81 -4.75 -34.96
N ALA A 32 6.59 -4.22 -33.75
CA ALA A 32 6.62 -4.98 -32.52
C ALA A 32 5.33 -5.78 -32.28
N GLY A 33 4.29 -5.61 -33.11
CA GLY A 33 3.04 -6.35 -33.02
C GLY A 33 2.35 -6.16 -31.67
N LEU A 34 2.32 -4.93 -31.15
CA LEU A 34 1.80 -4.61 -29.82
C LEU A 34 0.27 -4.50 -29.75
N ASP A 35 -0.42 -4.49 -30.90
CA ASP A 35 -1.89 -4.43 -30.98
C ASP A 35 -2.61 -5.45 -30.08
N PRO A 36 -2.23 -6.75 -30.05
CA PRO A 36 -2.91 -7.74 -29.21
C PRO A 36 -2.72 -7.49 -27.71
N VAL A 37 -1.60 -6.85 -27.32
CA VAL A 37 -1.29 -6.54 -25.92
C VAL A 37 -2.11 -5.36 -25.44
N VAL A 38 -2.26 -4.33 -26.29
CA VAL A 38 -3.15 -3.20 -26.01
C VAL A 38 -4.60 -3.66 -25.96
N GLU A 39 -5.03 -4.54 -26.87
CA GLU A 39 -6.37 -5.13 -26.85
C GLU A 39 -6.62 -6.01 -25.61
N ALA A 40 -5.64 -6.80 -25.16
CA ALA A 40 -5.75 -7.57 -23.94
C ALA A 40 -5.85 -6.67 -22.70
N GLY A 41 -5.02 -5.62 -22.63
CA GLY A 41 -5.09 -4.64 -21.55
C GLY A 41 -6.42 -3.88 -21.51
N LEU A 42 -7.01 -3.59 -22.68
CA LEU A 42 -8.35 -2.99 -22.76
C LEU A 42 -9.44 -3.96 -22.27
N LYS A 43 -9.34 -5.26 -22.59
CA LYS A 43 -10.28 -6.27 -22.08
C LYS A 43 -10.21 -6.43 -20.56
N ASP A 44 -9.00 -6.51 -20.00
CA ASP A 44 -8.80 -6.59 -18.55
C ASP A 44 -9.34 -5.34 -17.84
N TYR A 45 -9.14 -4.17 -18.43
CA TYR A 45 -9.67 -2.91 -17.91
C TYR A 45 -11.21 -2.86 -17.97
N ASP A 46 -11.80 -3.36 -19.05
CA ASP A 46 -13.25 -3.51 -19.21
C ASP A 46 -13.84 -4.48 -18.17
N GLU A 47 -13.15 -5.59 -17.87
CA GLU A 47 -13.54 -6.54 -16.83
C GLU A 47 -13.47 -5.93 -15.42
N ILE A 48 -12.42 -5.16 -15.13
CA ILE A 48 -12.24 -4.44 -13.85
C ILE A 48 -13.32 -3.36 -13.69
N ILE A 49 -13.60 -2.54 -14.71
CA ILE A 49 -14.69 -1.52 -14.64
C ILE A 49 -16.07 -2.15 -14.54
N ARG A 50 -16.33 -3.26 -15.25
CA ARG A 50 -17.60 -4.01 -15.14
C ARG A 50 -17.80 -4.59 -13.74
N SER A 51 -16.72 -5.01 -13.07
CA SER A 51 -16.79 -5.51 -11.70
C SER A 51 -16.91 -4.39 -10.66
N GLU A 52 -16.36 -3.20 -10.90
CA GLU A 52 -16.30 -2.16 -9.87
C GLU A 52 -17.44 -1.13 -9.87
N ASN A 53 -18.16 -0.83 -10.96
CA ASN A 53 -19.20 0.21 -10.86
C ASN A 53 -20.34 0.17 -11.90
N LYS A 54 -21.45 -0.51 -11.56
CA LYS A 54 -22.75 -0.36 -12.25
C LYS A 54 -23.33 1.07 -12.18
N PHE A 55 -22.89 1.88 -11.22
CA PHE A 55 -23.40 3.23 -10.98
C PHE A 55 -22.73 4.31 -11.85
N ILE A 56 -21.43 4.16 -12.12
CA ILE A 56 -20.65 5.15 -12.89
C ILE A 56 -20.98 5.08 -14.39
N ASN A 57 -21.19 3.88 -14.93
CA ASN A 57 -21.57 3.67 -16.34
C ASN A 57 -22.93 4.28 -16.72
N LYS A 58 -23.82 4.53 -15.75
CA LYS A 58 -25.12 5.16 -16.00
C LYS A 58 -25.06 6.69 -16.08
N VAL A 59 -24.02 7.30 -15.51
CA VAL A 59 -23.91 8.77 -15.38
C VAL A 59 -22.94 9.37 -16.40
N LEU A 60 -21.95 8.61 -16.88
CA LEU A 60 -20.86 9.16 -17.71
C LEU A 60 -20.80 8.63 -19.16
N GLY A 61 -21.62 7.65 -19.53
CA GLY A 61 -21.58 7.04 -20.87
C GLY A 61 -20.30 6.23 -21.14
N PRO A 62 -20.27 5.41 -22.21
CA PRO A 62 -19.13 4.54 -22.50
C PRO A 62 -17.91 5.37 -22.93
N ARG A 63 -16.88 5.40 -22.08
CA ARG A 63 -15.59 6.08 -22.29
C ARG A 63 -14.58 5.26 -23.13
N GLU A 64 -15.06 4.32 -23.94
CA GLU A 64 -14.23 3.35 -24.66
C GLU A 64 -13.25 4.01 -25.65
N SER A 65 -13.63 5.12 -26.29
CA SER A 65 -12.81 5.77 -27.32
C SER A 65 -11.57 6.48 -26.77
N ASP A 66 -11.68 7.13 -25.62
CA ASP A 66 -10.61 7.98 -25.09
C ASP A 66 -9.48 7.12 -24.48
N ILE A 67 -9.84 6.00 -23.87
CA ILE A 67 -8.90 5.12 -23.16
C ILE A 67 -8.04 4.32 -24.14
N LYS A 68 -8.61 3.91 -25.28
CA LYS A 68 -7.86 3.26 -26.37
C LYS A 68 -6.77 4.17 -26.92
N GLY A 69 -7.09 5.45 -27.13
CA GLY A 69 -6.12 6.46 -27.59
C GLY A 69 -4.97 6.69 -26.60
N TYR A 70 -5.27 6.75 -25.29
CA TYR A 70 -4.22 6.87 -24.26
C TYR A 70 -3.34 5.62 -24.18
N GLY A 71 -3.92 4.42 -24.26
CA GLY A 71 -3.18 3.16 -24.24
C GLY A 71 -2.21 3.03 -25.42
N GLU A 72 -2.67 3.38 -26.63
CA GLU A 72 -1.85 3.37 -27.84
C GLU A 72 -0.72 4.40 -27.78
N ALA A 73 -0.99 5.61 -27.28
CA ALA A 73 0.02 6.66 -27.12
C ALA A 73 1.12 6.28 -26.10
N VAL A 74 0.74 5.62 -25.00
CA VAL A 74 1.69 5.13 -24.01
C VAL A 74 2.54 3.99 -24.59
N ALA A 75 1.92 3.04 -25.30
CA ALA A 75 2.63 1.94 -25.94
C ALA A 75 3.65 2.43 -26.99
N LYS A 76 3.27 3.40 -27.84
CA LYS A 76 4.16 4.05 -28.82
C LYS A 76 5.37 4.70 -28.14
N ARG A 77 5.18 5.42 -27.03
CA ARG A 77 6.28 6.06 -26.27
C ARG A 77 7.20 5.07 -25.58
N VAL A 78 6.64 4.00 -25.00
CA VAL A 78 7.44 2.94 -24.34
C VAL A 78 8.28 2.19 -25.37
N ALA A 79 7.71 1.84 -26.53
CA ALA A 79 8.45 1.19 -27.61
C ALA A 79 9.63 2.05 -28.09
N TYR A 80 9.42 3.37 -28.26
CA TYR A 80 10.47 4.30 -28.63
C TYR A 80 11.58 4.41 -27.56
N ALA A 81 11.21 4.50 -26.28
CA ALA A 81 12.17 4.58 -25.18
C ALA A 81 13.04 3.31 -25.07
N VAL A 82 12.45 2.14 -25.25
CA VAL A 82 13.16 0.85 -25.26
C VAL A 82 14.11 0.76 -26.45
N TYR A 83 13.66 1.18 -27.64
CA TYR A 83 14.51 1.23 -28.83
C TYR A 83 15.70 2.19 -28.65
N ALA A 84 15.48 3.38 -28.12
CA ALA A 84 16.54 4.36 -27.85
C ALA A 84 17.57 3.83 -26.83
N LEU A 85 17.11 3.12 -25.78
CA LEU A 85 17.97 2.46 -24.80
C LEU A 85 18.80 1.33 -25.42
N MET A 86 18.18 0.47 -26.25
CA MET A 86 18.87 -0.61 -26.94
C MET A 86 19.91 -0.07 -27.93
N ASN A 87 19.59 0.96 -28.71
CA ASN A 87 20.56 1.57 -29.62
C ASN A 87 21.73 2.22 -28.86
N ARG A 88 21.48 2.81 -27.68
CA ARG A 88 22.53 3.41 -26.85
C ARG A 88 23.44 2.36 -26.19
N GLN A 89 22.90 1.20 -25.80
CA GLN A 89 23.67 0.13 -25.15
C GLN A 89 24.34 -0.84 -26.13
N TYR A 90 23.71 -1.12 -27.27
CA TYR A 90 24.15 -2.14 -28.22
C TYR A 90 24.62 -1.58 -29.57
N GLY A 91 24.28 -0.33 -29.91
CA GLY A 91 24.76 0.32 -31.14
C GLY A 91 26.28 0.48 -31.17
N GLY A 92 26.90 0.80 -30.02
CA GLY A 92 28.37 0.83 -29.89
C GLY A 92 29.00 -0.54 -30.08
N LYS A 93 28.48 -1.58 -29.39
CA LYS A 93 29.01 -2.95 -29.46
C LYS A 93 28.87 -3.59 -30.84
N VAL A 94 27.79 -3.29 -31.57
CA VAL A 94 27.58 -3.76 -32.95
C VAL A 94 28.48 -3.01 -33.93
N GLY A 95 28.75 -1.72 -33.67
CA GLY A 95 29.75 -0.94 -34.42
C GLY A 95 31.16 -1.51 -34.24
N ASP A 96 31.54 -1.82 -33.00
CA ASP A 96 32.82 -2.44 -32.65
C ASP A 96 32.97 -3.83 -33.29
N LEU A 97 31.91 -4.65 -33.28
CA LEU A 97 31.91 -5.96 -33.94
C LEU A 97 32.05 -5.85 -35.47
N ARG A 98 31.38 -4.89 -36.12
CA ARG A 98 31.51 -4.67 -37.57
C ARG A 98 32.91 -4.22 -37.96
N SER A 99 33.51 -3.32 -37.17
CA SER A 99 34.86 -2.84 -37.42
C SER A 99 35.91 -3.91 -37.16
N TYR A 100 35.70 -4.77 -36.15
CA TYR A 100 36.53 -5.96 -35.92
C TYR A 100 36.44 -6.98 -37.07
N ILE A 101 35.25 -7.25 -37.60
CA ILE A 101 35.06 -8.13 -38.76
C ILE A 101 35.78 -7.57 -40.00
N LEU A 102 35.70 -6.27 -40.25
CA LEU A 102 36.37 -5.64 -41.39
C LEU A 102 37.89 -5.74 -41.30
N MET A 103 38.48 -5.53 -40.11
CA MET A 103 39.92 -5.75 -39.90
C MET A 103 40.32 -7.20 -40.15
N LEU A 104 39.55 -8.17 -39.65
CA LEU A 104 39.84 -9.59 -39.87
C LEU A 104 39.80 -9.97 -41.36
N GLU A 105 38.89 -9.40 -42.13
CA GLU A 105 38.82 -9.62 -43.57
C GLU A 105 40.02 -9.02 -44.31
N GLU A 106 40.46 -7.81 -43.93
CA GLU A 106 41.67 -7.19 -44.48
C GLU A 106 42.94 -7.96 -44.12
N GLU A 107 43.07 -8.44 -42.89
CA GLU A 107 44.20 -9.27 -42.45
C GLU A 107 44.25 -10.59 -43.20
N ARG A 108 43.10 -11.25 -43.38
CA ARG A 108 43.01 -12.48 -44.17
C ARG A 108 43.47 -12.25 -45.62
N ASN A 109 43.01 -11.18 -46.25
CA ASN A 109 43.39 -10.87 -47.64
C ASN A 109 44.88 -10.55 -47.75
N ARG A 110 45.45 -9.82 -46.78
CA ARG A 110 46.89 -9.53 -46.72
C ARG A 110 47.73 -10.77 -46.47
N ALA A 111 47.25 -11.69 -45.64
CA ALA A 111 47.90 -12.97 -45.38
C ALA A 111 47.92 -13.84 -46.65
N ASN A 112 46.82 -13.92 -47.39
CA ASN A 112 46.76 -14.69 -48.63
C ASN A 112 47.77 -14.19 -49.67
N ILE A 113 47.90 -12.88 -49.86
CA ILE A 113 48.90 -12.30 -50.78
C ILE A 113 50.32 -12.68 -50.33
N ARG A 114 50.61 -12.62 -49.02
CA ARG A 114 51.90 -13.05 -48.47
C ARG A 114 52.15 -14.54 -48.65
N TYR A 115 51.11 -15.37 -48.53
CA TYR A 115 51.21 -16.80 -48.81
C TYR A 115 51.52 -17.06 -50.28
N ASP A 116 50.89 -16.35 -51.22
CA ASP A 116 51.17 -16.51 -52.65
C ASP A 116 52.59 -16.06 -53.02
N GLU A 117 53.06 -14.93 -52.48
CA GLU A 117 54.45 -14.47 -52.66
C GLU A 117 55.46 -15.43 -52.02
N LEU A 118 55.17 -15.94 -50.82
CA LEU A 118 56.00 -16.92 -50.15
C LEU A 118 56.04 -18.22 -50.94
N MET A 119 54.90 -18.72 -51.42
CA MET A 119 54.82 -19.93 -52.25
C MET A 119 55.58 -19.74 -53.57
N GLY A 120 55.51 -18.57 -54.20
CA GLY A 120 56.30 -18.25 -55.39
C GLY A 120 57.81 -18.26 -55.12
N ARG A 121 58.24 -17.66 -54.01
CA ARG A 121 59.66 -17.69 -53.59
C ARG A 121 60.11 -19.08 -53.19
N VAL A 122 59.28 -19.83 -52.47
CA VAL A 122 59.55 -21.20 -52.06
C VAL A 122 59.66 -22.10 -53.28
N ILE A 123 58.83 -21.92 -54.32
CA ILE A 123 58.97 -22.67 -55.59
C ILE A 123 60.26 -22.29 -56.34
N GLY A 124 60.63 -21.01 -56.37
CA GLY A 124 61.88 -20.57 -56.98
C GLY A 124 63.12 -21.07 -56.23
N ILE A 125 63.12 -20.91 -54.91
CA ILE A 125 64.16 -21.37 -54.00
C ILE A 125 64.24 -22.89 -54.02
N LEU A 126 63.15 -23.64 -53.86
CA LEU A 126 63.19 -25.11 -53.99
C LEU A 126 63.59 -25.55 -55.40
N GLY A 127 63.29 -24.80 -56.45
CA GLY A 127 63.72 -25.12 -57.82
C GLY A 127 65.23 -24.97 -58.01
N GLU A 128 65.82 -23.90 -57.48
CA GLU A 128 67.26 -23.66 -57.49
C GLU A 128 68.00 -24.54 -56.47
N GLU A 129 67.45 -24.69 -55.27
CA GLU A 129 67.92 -25.58 -54.22
C GLU A 129 67.80 -27.05 -54.63
N TYR A 130 66.77 -27.52 -55.37
CA TYR A 130 66.78 -28.92 -55.88
C TYR A 130 67.95 -29.16 -56.83
N LYS A 131 68.32 -28.12 -57.60
CA LYS A 131 69.41 -28.19 -58.58
C LYS A 131 70.77 -28.14 -57.89
N GLN A 132 70.93 -27.28 -56.88
CA GLN A 132 72.11 -27.22 -56.02
C GLN A 132 72.21 -28.44 -55.10
N LEU A 133 71.15 -28.83 -54.40
CA LEU A 133 71.06 -30.02 -53.56
C LEU A 133 71.33 -31.31 -54.34
N ARG A 134 71.03 -31.41 -55.63
CA ARG A 134 71.44 -32.57 -56.44
C ARG A 134 72.95 -32.60 -56.71
N THR A 135 73.58 -31.44 -56.75
CA THR A 135 75.02 -31.28 -57.00
C THR A 135 75.78 -31.44 -55.68
N ASP A 136 75.33 -30.77 -54.62
CA ASP A 136 75.83 -30.88 -53.25
C ASP A 136 75.52 -32.25 -52.65
N SER A 137 74.40 -32.92 -52.96
CA SER A 137 74.11 -34.26 -52.43
C SER A 137 75.14 -35.29 -52.86
N LYS A 138 75.77 -35.13 -54.04
CA LYS A 138 76.86 -36.02 -54.46
C LYS A 138 78.13 -35.78 -53.64
N GLU A 139 78.53 -34.52 -53.47
CA GLU A 139 79.68 -34.17 -52.64
C GLU A 139 79.44 -34.45 -51.15
N PHE A 140 78.21 -34.26 -50.70
CA PHE A 140 77.74 -34.55 -49.36
C PHE A 140 77.72 -36.05 -49.10
N MET A 141 77.26 -36.90 -50.02
CA MET A 141 77.29 -38.36 -49.83
C MET A 141 78.73 -38.90 -49.73
N GLU A 142 79.68 -38.32 -50.47
CA GLU A 142 81.10 -38.67 -50.31
C GLU A 142 81.67 -38.21 -48.98
N LYS A 143 81.42 -36.96 -48.57
CA LYS A 143 81.84 -36.43 -47.27
C LYS A 143 81.15 -37.17 -46.12
N LEU A 144 79.88 -37.51 -46.24
CA LEU A 144 79.07 -38.25 -45.26
C LEU A 144 79.59 -39.68 -45.09
N ASN A 145 79.98 -40.37 -46.18
CA ASN A 145 80.59 -41.70 -46.05
C ASN A 145 81.96 -41.63 -45.37
N ALA A 146 82.73 -40.56 -45.60
CA ALA A 146 84.01 -40.35 -44.93
C ALA A 146 83.83 -39.97 -43.45
N THR A 147 82.98 -38.98 -43.15
CA THR A 147 82.75 -38.51 -41.78
C THR A 147 81.98 -39.52 -40.94
N LEU A 148 80.96 -40.21 -41.46
CA LEU A 148 80.33 -41.31 -40.73
C LEU A 148 81.30 -42.49 -40.53
N GLY A 149 82.19 -42.76 -41.48
CA GLY A 149 83.21 -43.80 -41.36
C GLY A 149 84.27 -43.50 -40.28
N GLU A 150 84.57 -42.23 -40.04
CA GLU A 150 85.44 -41.75 -38.96
C GLU A 150 84.69 -41.55 -37.64
N ASP A 151 83.48 -40.98 -37.65
CA ASP A 151 82.65 -40.72 -36.48
C ASP A 151 82.08 -42.01 -35.86
N LEU A 152 81.76 -43.05 -36.62
CA LEU A 152 81.40 -44.36 -36.05
C LEU A 152 82.57 -45.02 -35.29
N LYS A 153 83.81 -44.63 -35.58
CA LYS A 153 85.01 -45.12 -34.90
C LYS A 153 85.42 -44.22 -33.73
N ALA A 154 85.23 -42.91 -33.85
CA ALA A 154 85.46 -41.93 -32.78
C ALA A 154 84.35 -41.97 -31.72
N SER A 155 83.12 -42.24 -32.13
CA SER A 155 81.96 -42.42 -31.28
C SER A 155 81.89 -43.87 -30.82
N LYS A 156 82.82 -44.25 -29.94
CA LYS A 156 82.51 -45.22 -28.88
C LYS A 156 81.41 -44.60 -28.02
N ILE A 157 80.18 -44.59 -28.53
CA ILE A 157 78.99 -44.41 -27.69
C ILE A 157 79.10 -45.53 -26.68
N ASP A 158 79.31 -45.18 -25.42
CA ASP A 158 79.23 -46.14 -24.32
C ASP A 158 77.82 -46.71 -24.33
N GLN A 159 77.62 -47.80 -25.07
CA GLN A 159 76.33 -48.48 -25.24
C GLN A 159 75.71 -48.82 -23.89
N LYS A 160 76.55 -49.00 -22.86
CA LYS A 160 76.15 -49.15 -21.47
C LYS A 160 75.49 -47.90 -20.88
N ALA A 161 76.07 -46.71 -21.05
CA ALA A 161 75.48 -45.45 -20.58
C ALA A 161 74.17 -45.13 -21.32
N LEU A 162 74.09 -45.47 -22.61
CA LEU A 162 72.85 -45.36 -23.38
C LEU A 162 71.77 -46.32 -22.84
N ALA A 163 72.12 -47.59 -22.57
CA ALA A 163 71.20 -48.57 -22.01
C ALA A 163 70.69 -48.18 -20.61
N GLU A 164 71.55 -47.64 -19.75
CA GLU A 164 71.17 -47.12 -18.43
C GLU A 164 70.21 -45.92 -18.56
N SER A 165 70.51 -44.96 -19.44
CA SER A 165 69.62 -43.82 -19.69
C SER A 165 68.26 -44.22 -20.28
N LEU A 166 68.22 -45.26 -21.12
CA LEU A 166 66.97 -45.80 -21.67
C LEU A 166 66.14 -46.49 -20.59
N ALA A 167 66.77 -47.23 -19.68
CA ALA A 167 66.08 -47.84 -18.54
C ALA A 167 65.47 -46.78 -17.61
N ASP A 168 66.16 -45.67 -17.36
CA ASP A 168 65.64 -44.54 -16.60
C ASP A 168 64.46 -43.85 -17.31
N ILE A 169 64.54 -43.66 -18.64
CA ILE A 169 63.45 -43.11 -19.45
C ILE A 169 62.20 -44.01 -19.40
N ASP A 170 62.38 -45.33 -19.49
CA ASP A 170 61.26 -46.27 -19.41
C ASP A 170 60.65 -46.30 -18.00
N GLY A 171 61.46 -46.23 -16.94
CA GLY A 171 60.97 -46.05 -15.57
C GLY A 171 60.17 -44.76 -15.36
N LEU A 172 60.61 -43.64 -15.96
CA LEU A 172 59.85 -42.38 -15.95
C LEU A 172 58.54 -42.48 -16.74
N ARG A 173 58.53 -43.20 -17.88
CA ARG A 173 57.30 -43.45 -18.64
C ARG A 173 56.28 -44.26 -17.84
N ASP A 174 56.73 -45.27 -17.11
CA ASP A 174 55.86 -46.07 -16.24
C ASP A 174 55.27 -45.21 -15.10
N GLN A 175 56.07 -44.32 -14.51
CA GLN A 175 55.58 -43.36 -13.52
C GLN A 175 54.56 -42.38 -14.12
N ILE A 176 54.80 -41.86 -15.33
CA ILE A 176 53.85 -40.99 -16.03
C ILE A 176 52.54 -41.74 -16.30
N ALA A 177 52.60 -42.99 -16.77
CA ALA A 177 51.41 -43.79 -17.02
C ALA A 177 50.62 -44.09 -15.73
N ALA A 178 51.30 -44.35 -14.62
CA ALA A 178 50.67 -44.53 -13.31
C ALA A 178 49.98 -43.24 -12.84
N LEU A 179 50.68 -42.10 -12.91
CA LEU A 179 50.13 -40.80 -12.53
C LEU A 179 48.95 -40.37 -13.43
N GLU A 180 48.99 -40.67 -14.73
CA GLU A 180 47.87 -40.44 -15.64
C GLU A 180 46.63 -41.25 -15.27
N ASN A 181 46.82 -42.52 -14.88
CA ASN A 181 45.73 -43.37 -14.40
C ASN A 181 45.15 -42.87 -13.07
N GLU A 182 46.00 -42.50 -12.10
CA GLU A 182 45.55 -41.93 -10.82
C GLU A 182 44.78 -40.62 -11.03
N LYS A 183 45.31 -39.73 -11.89
CA LYS A 183 44.63 -38.48 -12.25
C LYS A 183 43.26 -38.75 -12.87
N LYS A 184 43.16 -39.74 -13.76
CA LYS A 184 41.89 -40.13 -14.37
C LYS A 184 40.89 -40.63 -13.34
N GLN A 185 41.31 -41.54 -12.44
CA GLN A 185 40.46 -42.03 -11.36
C GLN A 185 39.99 -40.90 -10.43
N LEU A 186 40.87 -39.96 -10.11
CA LEU A 186 40.54 -38.82 -9.26
C LEU A 186 39.52 -37.89 -9.94
N ILE A 187 39.66 -37.67 -11.26
CA ILE A 187 38.67 -36.91 -12.05
C ILE A 187 37.32 -37.61 -12.02
N GLU A 188 37.26 -38.91 -12.28
CA GLU A 188 36.02 -39.68 -12.28
C GLU A 188 35.33 -39.64 -10.90
N LYS A 189 36.11 -39.81 -9.82
CA LYS A 189 35.59 -39.74 -8.45
C LYS A 189 35.03 -38.36 -8.12
N HIS A 190 35.77 -37.29 -8.42
CA HIS A 190 35.27 -35.93 -8.18
C HIS A 190 34.06 -35.58 -9.05
N GLN A 191 34.00 -36.07 -10.28
CA GLN A 191 32.82 -35.91 -11.13
C GLN A 191 31.61 -36.60 -10.50
N ALA A 192 31.75 -37.84 -10.03
CA ALA A 192 30.68 -38.56 -9.34
C ALA A 192 30.21 -37.85 -8.06
N GLU A 193 31.14 -37.41 -7.20
CA GLU A 193 30.81 -36.67 -5.98
C GLU A 193 30.08 -35.36 -6.28
N THR A 194 30.54 -34.61 -7.29
CA THR A 194 29.87 -33.35 -7.67
C THR A 194 28.51 -33.57 -8.30
N THR A 195 28.28 -34.69 -9.00
CA THR A 195 26.94 -35.02 -9.54
C THR A 195 25.96 -35.41 -8.44
N GLU A 196 26.39 -36.22 -7.47
CA GLU A 196 25.54 -36.60 -6.33
C GLU A 196 25.22 -35.39 -5.45
N LEU A 197 26.21 -34.58 -5.08
CA LEU A 197 25.97 -33.34 -4.31
C LEU A 197 25.04 -32.37 -5.04
N LYS A 198 25.13 -32.27 -6.37
CA LYS A 198 24.21 -31.44 -7.16
C LYS A 198 22.79 -32.01 -7.15
N LYS A 199 22.63 -33.34 -7.13
CA LYS A 199 21.34 -34.01 -7.07
C LYS A 199 20.69 -33.82 -5.70
N GLU A 200 21.42 -34.08 -4.62
CA GLU A 200 20.96 -33.85 -3.24
C GLU A 200 20.50 -32.39 -3.04
N ARG A 201 21.33 -31.41 -3.46
CA ARG A 201 20.95 -29.99 -3.38
C ARG A 201 19.71 -29.66 -4.20
N ARG A 202 19.51 -30.29 -5.37
CA ARG A 202 18.30 -30.08 -6.17
C ARG A 202 17.06 -30.63 -5.46
N GLU A 203 17.18 -31.78 -4.81
CA GLU A 203 16.10 -32.40 -4.05
C GLU A 203 15.75 -31.56 -2.81
N GLU A 204 16.76 -31.08 -2.07
CA GLU A 204 16.58 -30.18 -0.92
C GLU A 204 15.92 -28.86 -1.34
N VAL A 205 16.41 -28.22 -2.42
CA VAL A 205 15.80 -27.00 -2.97
C VAL A 205 14.35 -27.24 -3.41
N LYS A 206 14.05 -28.42 -3.95
CA LYS A 206 12.67 -28.78 -4.32
C LYS A 206 11.78 -28.89 -3.08
N SER A 207 12.24 -29.59 -2.05
CA SER A 207 11.52 -29.72 -0.77
C SER A 207 11.24 -28.35 -0.14
N LEU A 208 12.28 -27.51 -0.01
CA LEU A 208 12.14 -26.17 0.55
C LEU A 208 11.19 -25.29 -0.26
N ASN A 209 11.20 -25.41 -1.59
CA ASN A 209 10.25 -24.68 -2.43
C ASN A 209 8.81 -25.14 -2.22
N ASP A 210 8.58 -26.43 -1.99
CA ASP A 210 7.25 -26.96 -1.70
C ASP A 210 6.78 -26.48 -0.31
N ASP A 211 7.66 -26.49 0.70
CA ASP A 211 7.37 -25.92 2.04
C ASP A 211 7.04 -24.42 1.98
N ILE A 212 7.78 -23.65 1.19
CA ILE A 212 7.52 -22.22 0.97
C ILE A 212 6.12 -22.01 0.36
N LYS A 213 5.73 -22.83 -0.62
CA LYS A 213 4.39 -22.73 -1.24
C LYS A 213 3.29 -23.07 -0.25
N GLU A 214 3.49 -24.06 0.60
CA GLU A 214 2.51 -24.41 1.64
C GLU A 214 2.36 -23.30 2.67
N LEU A 215 3.47 -22.71 3.13
CA LEU A 215 3.47 -21.57 4.03
C LEU A 215 2.79 -20.34 3.40
N GLN A 216 3.04 -20.07 2.13
CA GLN A 216 2.39 -18.99 1.39
C GLN A 216 0.88 -19.19 1.35
N ARG A 217 0.40 -20.38 0.95
CA ARG A 217 -1.03 -20.71 0.94
C ARG A 217 -1.67 -20.59 2.33
N SER A 218 -0.98 -21.08 3.37
CA SER A 218 -1.47 -20.98 4.75
C SER A 218 -1.63 -19.53 5.19
N ASN A 219 -0.65 -18.67 4.88
CA ASN A 219 -0.70 -17.25 5.21
C ASN A 219 -1.78 -16.51 4.43
N GLU A 220 -1.94 -16.79 3.13
CA GLU A 220 -3.02 -16.23 2.31
C GLU A 220 -4.40 -16.58 2.88
N ASN A 221 -4.62 -17.85 3.26
CA ASN A 221 -5.88 -18.29 3.87
C ASN A 221 -6.14 -17.61 5.22
N LYS A 222 -5.11 -17.45 6.06
CA LYS A 222 -5.23 -16.72 7.34
C LYS A 222 -5.56 -15.25 7.12
N LEU A 223 -4.90 -14.59 6.18
CA LEU A 223 -5.16 -13.19 5.84
C LEU A 223 -6.59 -13.02 5.32
N MET A 224 -7.05 -13.91 4.44
CA MET A 224 -8.42 -13.89 3.93
C MET A 224 -9.44 -14.04 5.06
N THR A 225 -9.22 -14.98 5.98
CA THR A 225 -10.12 -15.22 7.12
C THR A 225 -10.20 -14.01 8.06
N ILE A 226 -9.04 -13.44 8.40
CA ILE A 226 -8.98 -12.23 9.23
C ILE A 226 -9.67 -11.06 8.53
N GLN A 227 -9.45 -10.90 7.23
CA GLN A 227 -10.06 -9.82 6.46
C GLN A 227 -11.59 -9.98 6.40
N THR A 228 -12.11 -11.19 6.19
CA THR A 228 -13.56 -11.42 6.21
C THR A 228 -14.16 -11.14 7.59
N GLN A 229 -13.50 -11.58 8.67
CA GLN A 229 -13.95 -11.33 10.04
C GLN A 229 -13.95 -9.82 10.35
N HIS A 230 -12.88 -9.10 10.03
CA HIS A 230 -12.82 -7.66 10.25
C HIS A 230 -13.90 -6.90 9.47
N VAL A 231 -14.19 -7.30 8.21
CA VAL A 231 -15.26 -6.67 7.42
C VAL A 231 -16.63 -6.90 8.06
N GLU A 232 -16.90 -8.10 8.57
CA GLU A 232 -18.13 -8.41 9.30
C GLU A 232 -18.24 -7.64 10.62
N GLU A 233 -17.17 -7.57 11.40
CA GLU A 233 -17.12 -6.79 12.64
C GLU A 233 -17.36 -5.30 12.39
N VAL A 234 -16.70 -4.70 11.39
CA VAL A 234 -16.93 -3.30 11.01
C VAL A 234 -18.38 -3.08 10.59
N LYS A 235 -18.98 -4.02 9.86
CA LYS A 235 -20.40 -3.94 9.48
C LYS A 235 -21.33 -3.94 10.70
N THR A 236 -21.10 -4.84 11.65
CA THR A 236 -21.92 -4.92 12.87
C THR A 236 -21.75 -3.69 13.77
N LEU A 237 -20.52 -3.19 13.92
CA LEU A 237 -20.25 -1.94 14.63
C LEU A 237 -20.94 -0.74 13.98
N ASN A 238 -20.88 -0.62 12.66
CA ASN A 238 -21.56 0.45 11.93
C ASN A 238 -23.08 0.41 12.11
N THR A 239 -23.69 -0.79 12.11
CA THR A 239 -25.13 -0.92 12.41
C THR A 239 -25.44 -0.47 13.84
N ARG A 240 -24.58 -0.80 14.82
CA ARG A 240 -24.79 -0.39 16.21
C ARG A 240 -24.63 1.12 16.40
N ILE A 241 -23.69 1.74 15.70
CA ILE A 241 -23.52 3.20 15.69
C ILE A 241 -24.80 3.87 15.17
N ALA A 242 -25.35 3.40 14.04
CA ALA A 242 -26.58 3.96 13.48
C ALA A 242 -27.79 3.83 14.44
N GLU A 243 -27.92 2.70 15.15
CA GLU A 243 -28.94 2.52 16.18
C GLU A 243 -28.78 3.50 17.35
N LEU A 244 -27.54 3.68 17.84
CA LEU A 244 -27.24 4.61 18.92
C LEU A 244 -27.52 6.06 18.50
N GLU A 245 -27.12 6.46 17.30
CA GLU A 245 -27.41 7.78 16.74
C GLU A 245 -28.93 8.05 16.65
N ALA A 246 -29.72 7.05 16.25
CA ALA A 246 -31.17 7.17 16.23
C ALA A 246 -31.75 7.34 17.65
N SER A 247 -31.24 6.59 18.63
CA SER A 247 -31.65 6.71 20.03
C SER A 247 -31.32 8.08 20.63
N VAL A 248 -30.11 8.60 20.37
CA VAL A 248 -29.70 9.95 20.81
C VAL A 248 -30.65 11.01 20.24
N LYS A 249 -30.94 10.98 18.94
CA LYS A 249 -31.88 11.93 18.32
C LYS A 249 -33.27 11.89 18.93
N SER A 250 -33.76 10.70 19.30
CA SER A 250 -35.05 10.55 19.97
C SER A 250 -35.05 11.20 21.36
N LEU A 251 -34.01 10.94 22.16
CA LEU A 251 -33.84 11.51 23.49
C LEU A 251 -33.68 13.03 23.46
N GLU A 252 -32.92 13.57 22.50
CA GLU A 252 -32.79 15.02 22.30
C GLU A 252 -34.15 15.68 22.00
N SER A 253 -34.96 15.05 21.14
CA SER A 253 -36.32 15.52 20.86
C SER A 253 -37.22 15.47 22.11
N GLU A 254 -37.14 14.40 22.90
CA GLU A 254 -37.91 14.26 24.14
C GLU A 254 -37.50 15.31 25.19
N ASN A 255 -36.19 15.49 25.42
CA ASN A 255 -35.66 16.55 26.28
C ASN A 255 -36.14 17.93 25.82
N GLY A 256 -36.15 18.20 24.52
CA GLY A 256 -36.70 19.44 23.97
C GLY A 256 -38.19 19.65 24.28
N LYS A 257 -38.99 18.58 24.28
CA LYS A 257 -40.42 18.64 24.67
C LYS A 257 -40.58 18.86 26.18
N LEU A 258 -39.82 18.15 27.00
CA LEU A 258 -39.84 18.30 28.45
C LEU A 258 -39.45 19.70 28.88
N ASN A 259 -38.41 20.28 28.27
CA ASN A 259 -37.96 21.64 28.57
C ASN A 259 -39.05 22.68 28.27
N LYS A 260 -39.72 22.56 27.12
CA LYS A 260 -40.88 23.42 26.77
C LYS A 260 -42.05 23.26 27.75
N ASN A 261 -42.30 22.05 28.23
CA ASN A 261 -43.35 21.81 29.22
C ASN A 261 -42.98 22.43 30.58
N LEU A 262 -41.71 22.38 30.97
CA LEU A 262 -41.20 22.99 32.19
C LEU A 262 -41.31 24.52 32.12
N GLU A 263 -40.92 25.13 31.00
CA GLU A 263 -41.10 26.57 30.76
C GLU A 263 -42.57 27.00 30.88
N LYS A 264 -43.49 26.22 30.28
CA LYS A 264 -44.94 26.48 30.40
C LYS A 264 -45.45 26.37 31.83
N LEU A 265 -44.99 25.35 32.56
CA LEU A 265 -45.39 25.14 33.94
C LEU A 265 -44.86 26.26 34.84
N GLN A 266 -43.63 26.71 34.59
CA GLN A 266 -43.04 27.85 35.29
C GLN A 266 -43.80 29.15 35.00
N ALA A 267 -44.13 29.44 33.74
CA ALA A 267 -44.94 30.60 33.40
C ALA A 267 -46.36 30.55 34.02
N ALA A 268 -46.99 29.37 34.04
CA ALA A 268 -48.28 29.18 34.71
C ALA A 268 -48.18 29.38 36.22
N TYR A 269 -47.08 28.93 36.84
CA TYR A 269 -46.80 29.15 38.25
C TYR A 269 -46.59 30.64 38.56
N ASP A 270 -45.79 31.35 37.76
CA ASP A 270 -45.55 32.78 37.94
C ASP A 270 -46.86 33.59 37.81
N SER A 271 -47.69 33.28 36.80
CA SER A 271 -49.00 33.91 36.60
C SER A 271 -49.98 33.62 37.74
N LEU A 272 -49.99 32.38 38.26
CA LEU A 272 -50.79 32.04 39.44
C LEU A 272 -50.32 32.84 40.65
N ASN A 273 -49.00 32.93 40.86
CA ASN A 273 -48.42 33.68 41.97
C ASN A 273 -48.77 35.18 41.88
N GLU A 274 -48.71 35.79 40.70
CA GLU A 274 -49.16 37.17 40.47
C GLU A 274 -50.65 37.34 40.79
N SER A 275 -51.50 36.42 40.33
CA SER A 275 -52.94 36.45 40.59
C SER A 275 -53.25 36.35 42.09
N VAL A 276 -52.50 35.53 42.83
CA VAL A 276 -52.61 35.40 44.29
C VAL A 276 -52.21 36.70 45.00
N VAL A 277 -51.13 37.35 44.57
CA VAL A 277 -50.71 38.67 45.10
C VAL A 277 -51.79 39.73 44.84
N GLN A 278 -52.31 39.81 43.61
CA GLN A 278 -53.38 40.76 43.25
C GLN A 278 -54.66 40.52 44.04
N LEU A 279 -55.06 39.27 44.28
CA LEU A 279 -56.23 38.93 45.09
C LEU A 279 -56.07 39.42 46.54
N ALA A 280 -54.86 39.29 47.09
CA ALA A 280 -54.55 39.78 48.43
C ALA A 280 -54.59 41.32 48.52
N GLU A 281 -54.27 42.03 47.44
CA GLU A 281 -54.33 43.50 47.37
C GLU A 281 -55.74 44.05 47.11
N THR A 282 -56.50 43.41 46.22
CA THR A 282 -57.86 43.85 45.82
C THR A 282 -58.94 43.56 46.86
N ILE A 283 -58.66 42.69 47.83
CA ILE A 283 -59.56 42.42 48.96
C ILE A 283 -58.84 42.84 50.25
N PRO A 284 -58.87 44.13 50.63
CA PRO A 284 -58.30 44.56 51.89
C PRO A 284 -58.99 43.82 53.03
N ALA A 285 -58.20 43.19 53.90
CA ALA A 285 -58.72 42.49 55.08
C ALA A 285 -59.60 43.39 55.96
N THR A 286 -59.32 44.70 55.93
CA THR A 286 -60.09 45.76 56.58
C THR A 286 -61.45 45.98 55.94
N GLU A 287 -61.58 46.01 54.61
CA GLU A 287 -62.88 46.18 53.94
C GLU A 287 -63.78 44.96 54.13
N LEU A 288 -63.19 43.76 54.02
CA LEU A 288 -63.92 42.51 54.22
C LEU A 288 -64.32 42.34 55.69
N GLY A 289 -63.40 42.62 56.62
CA GLY A 289 -63.68 42.60 58.06
C GLY A 289 -64.71 43.63 58.50
N ASN A 290 -64.76 44.80 57.85
CA ASN A 290 -65.81 45.79 58.08
C ASN A 290 -67.17 45.30 57.57
N LYS A 291 -67.27 44.76 56.34
CA LYS A 291 -68.53 44.23 55.80
C LYS A 291 -69.04 43.04 56.62
N ILE A 292 -68.18 42.05 56.88
CA ILE A 292 -68.50 40.86 57.68
C ILE A 292 -68.84 41.27 59.11
N GLY A 293 -68.12 42.22 59.71
CA GLY A 293 -68.42 42.71 61.04
C GLY A 293 -69.80 43.39 61.14
N GLU A 294 -70.22 44.14 60.12
CA GLU A 294 -71.57 44.72 60.05
C GLU A 294 -72.67 43.66 59.86
N GLU A 295 -72.43 42.66 58.99
CA GLU A 295 -73.35 41.53 58.76
C GLU A 295 -73.49 40.66 60.01
N LEU A 296 -72.38 40.34 60.68
CA LEU A 296 -72.39 39.61 61.95
C LEU A 296 -73.11 40.40 63.03
N TYR A 297 -72.91 41.72 63.10
CA TYR A 297 -73.63 42.57 64.06
C TYR A 297 -75.14 42.57 63.80
N THR A 298 -75.56 42.70 62.54
CA THR A 298 -76.99 42.62 62.17
C THR A 298 -77.57 41.23 62.39
N PHE A 299 -76.81 40.17 62.13
CA PHE A 299 -77.20 38.79 62.41
C PHE A 299 -77.39 38.55 63.91
N VAL A 300 -76.40 38.94 64.72
CA VAL A 300 -76.47 38.84 66.18
C VAL A 300 -77.68 39.60 66.71
N LEU A 301 -77.99 40.80 66.19
CA LEU A 301 -79.19 41.54 66.61
C LEU A 301 -80.50 40.84 66.21
N LYS A 302 -80.59 40.23 65.03
CA LYS A 302 -81.80 39.54 64.55
C LYS A 302 -82.06 38.20 65.24
N ASP A 303 -81.00 37.45 65.53
CA ASP A 303 -81.08 36.11 66.12
C ASP A 303 -81.00 36.13 67.66
N SER A 304 -80.54 37.25 68.22
CA SER A 304 -80.52 37.47 69.66
C SER A 304 -81.94 37.52 70.22
N LYS A 305 -82.27 36.52 71.04
CA LYS A 305 -83.46 36.53 71.92
C LYS A 305 -83.33 37.52 73.08
N VAL A 306 -82.26 38.32 73.11
CA VAL A 306 -81.99 39.30 74.17
C VAL A 306 -82.74 40.60 73.84
N PRO A 307 -83.55 41.13 74.78
CA PRO A 307 -84.27 42.39 74.58
C PRO A 307 -83.33 43.56 74.25
N ASP A 308 -83.72 44.42 73.30
CA ASP A 308 -82.93 45.59 72.85
C ASP A 308 -82.42 46.47 73.99
N ALA A 309 -83.19 46.59 75.07
CA ALA A 309 -82.79 47.36 76.26
C ALA A 309 -81.53 46.82 76.94
N VAL A 310 -81.34 45.50 76.95
CA VAL A 310 -80.16 44.85 77.54
C VAL A 310 -78.95 44.98 76.62
N ILE A 311 -79.13 44.82 75.31
CA ILE A 311 -78.06 45.04 74.32
C ILE A 311 -77.59 46.49 74.35
N LYS A 312 -78.52 47.45 74.48
CA LYS A 312 -78.22 48.87 74.60
C LYS A 312 -77.54 49.22 75.93
N GLY A 313 -77.93 48.57 77.02
CA GLY A 313 -77.31 48.74 78.33
C GLY A 313 -75.87 48.18 78.40
N VAL A 314 -75.66 46.97 77.90
CA VAL A 314 -74.31 46.37 77.82
C VAL A 314 -73.45 47.09 76.77
N GLY A 315 -74.07 47.62 75.71
CA GLY A 315 -73.44 48.46 74.70
C GLY A 315 -72.80 49.75 75.23
N GLN A 316 -73.16 50.20 76.43
CA GLN A 316 -72.48 51.33 77.10
C GLN A 316 -71.11 50.95 77.65
N PHE A 317 -70.87 49.65 77.91
CA PHE A 317 -69.62 49.14 78.46
C PHE A 317 -68.79 48.37 77.43
N ILE A 318 -69.43 47.75 76.43
CA ILE A 318 -68.78 46.94 75.40
C ILE A 318 -69.36 47.28 74.03
N ASP A 319 -68.54 47.84 73.16
CA ASP A 319 -68.90 48.10 71.77
C ASP A 319 -68.80 46.81 70.95
N PHE A 320 -69.88 46.01 70.98
CA PHE A 320 -69.97 44.74 70.25
C PHE A 320 -69.72 44.91 68.74
N ARG A 321 -70.11 46.04 68.16
CA ARG A 321 -69.90 46.33 66.74
C ARG A 321 -68.40 46.45 66.44
N ARG A 322 -67.65 47.14 67.30
CA ARG A 322 -66.20 47.25 67.18
C ARG A 322 -65.50 45.90 67.39
N TYR A 323 -65.91 45.13 68.40
CA TYR A 323 -65.30 43.81 68.66
C TYR A 323 -65.56 42.80 67.55
N LEU A 324 -66.78 42.75 67.00
CA LEU A 324 -67.12 41.87 65.88
C LEU A 324 -66.35 42.24 64.61
N LYS A 325 -66.14 43.54 64.34
CA LYS A 325 -65.27 44.01 63.25
C LYS A 325 -63.83 43.56 63.43
N MET A 326 -63.24 43.77 64.61
CA MET A 326 -61.86 43.34 64.89
C MET A 326 -61.71 41.81 64.81
N ALA A 327 -62.70 41.05 65.25
CA ALA A 327 -62.70 39.59 65.15
C ALA A 327 -62.80 39.12 63.68
N ALA A 328 -63.64 39.79 62.89
CA ALA A 328 -63.77 39.51 61.45
C ALA A 328 -62.49 39.87 60.68
N GLU A 329 -61.88 41.03 60.94
CA GLU A 329 -60.59 41.43 60.35
C GLU A 329 -59.49 40.41 60.65
N LYS A 330 -59.34 40.02 61.92
CA LYS A 330 -58.34 39.04 62.34
C LYS A 330 -58.60 37.65 61.74
N GLY A 331 -59.87 37.27 61.60
CA GLY A 331 -60.28 36.05 60.91
C GLY A 331 -59.88 36.06 59.43
N VAL A 332 -60.11 37.18 58.74
CA VAL A 332 -59.73 37.36 57.33
C VAL A 332 -58.21 37.32 57.16
N GLU A 333 -57.44 37.99 58.02
CA GLU A 333 -55.96 37.95 57.99
C GLU A 333 -55.39 36.54 58.18
N THR A 334 -55.95 35.76 59.11
CA THR A 334 -55.50 34.38 59.31
C THR A 334 -55.85 33.47 58.14
N ALA A 335 -57.00 33.68 57.50
CA ALA A 335 -57.42 32.92 56.32
C ALA A 335 -56.55 33.25 55.10
N THR A 336 -56.19 34.53 54.90
CA THR A 336 -55.29 34.95 53.81
C THR A 336 -53.87 34.44 54.01
N ALA A 337 -53.36 34.45 55.25
CA ALA A 337 -52.05 33.85 55.58
C ALA A 337 -52.03 32.34 55.34
N GLN A 338 -53.06 31.60 55.76
CA GLN A 338 -53.15 30.15 55.51
C GLN A 338 -53.27 29.80 54.03
N ALA A 339 -53.98 30.62 53.24
CA ALA A 339 -54.05 30.45 51.79
C ALA A 339 -52.67 30.65 51.16
N LYS A 340 -51.93 31.68 51.59
CA LYS A 340 -50.56 31.96 51.12
C LYS A 340 -49.59 30.82 51.44
N ASP A 341 -49.61 30.27 52.65
CA ASP A 341 -48.76 29.14 53.04
C ASP A 341 -49.07 27.85 52.25
N LYS A 342 -50.33 27.59 51.90
CA LYS A 342 -50.72 26.44 51.08
C LYS A 342 -50.33 26.58 49.61
N LEU A 343 -50.25 27.81 49.11
CA LEU A 343 -49.83 28.14 47.74
C LEU A 343 -48.30 28.25 47.60
N HIS A 344 -47.60 28.46 48.71
CA HIS A 344 -46.14 28.51 48.80
C HIS A 344 -45.63 27.45 49.79
N PRO A 345 -45.79 26.14 49.49
CA PRO A 345 -45.22 25.11 50.35
C PRO A 345 -43.69 25.24 50.34
N PRO A 346 -43.02 25.07 51.50
CA PRO A 346 -41.56 25.10 51.55
C PRO A 346 -40.97 24.03 50.62
N PRO A 347 -39.80 24.27 50.01
CA PRO A 347 -39.18 23.33 49.10
C PRO A 347 -38.99 21.96 49.80
N PRO A 348 -39.27 20.85 49.11
CA PRO A 348 -39.01 19.52 49.67
C PRO A 348 -37.53 19.40 50.01
N LYS A 349 -37.24 18.93 51.23
CA LYS A 349 -35.88 18.64 51.70
C LYS A 349 -35.27 17.46 50.98
#